data_AF-A0AAV1GYB3-F1
#
_entry.id   AF-A0AAV1GYB3-F1
#
_cell.length_a   1.000
_cell.length_b   1.000
_cell.length_c   1.000
_cell.angle_alpha   90.00
_cell.angle_beta   90.00
_cell.angle_gamma   90.00
#
_symmetry.space_group_name_H-M   'P 1'
#
loop_
_entity.id
_entity.type
_entity.pdbx_description
1 polymer ?
#
loop_
_entity_poly.entity_id
_entity_poly.type
_entity_poly.pdbx_seq_one_letter_code
_entity_poly.pdbx_strand_id
1 'polypeptide(L)'
;MSQRKDRKEQIPPPQIPKWKGDVQTKPQRDQQQQRSQGPIGQSALQHQAQLDSVFMVLEENIISFVKNELKKFQRALSSDHPECLDSQKEAEDKEQWKSREAFLKITLHFLRGMKKEELADCLQSSKKI
;
A
#
# COMPACT_ATOMS: atom_id res chain seq x y z
N MET A 1 -38.39 -41.94 17.81
CA MET A 1 -37.97 -43.12 17.01
C MET A 1 -37.84 -42.68 15.56
N SER A 2 -36.91 -43.29 14.80
CA SER A 2 -36.97 -43.56 13.34
C SER A 2 -37.46 -42.47 12.34
N GLN A 3 -36.75 -42.09 11.27
CA GLN A 3 -35.42 -42.50 10.76
C GLN A 3 -34.79 -41.32 10.00
N ARG A 4 -33.45 -41.28 9.89
CA ARG A 4 -32.78 -40.54 8.81
C ARG A 4 -32.81 -41.41 7.57
N LYS A 5 -33.21 -40.86 6.42
CA LYS A 5 -33.23 -41.58 5.13
C LYS A 5 -32.11 -41.07 4.25
N ASP A 6 -31.05 -41.85 4.12
CA ASP A 6 -29.87 -41.51 3.32
C ASP A 6 -30.25 -41.35 1.84
N ARG A 7 -30.21 -40.11 1.34
CA ARG A 7 -30.34 -39.83 -0.09
C ARG A 7 -28.94 -39.80 -0.71
N LYS A 8 -28.44 -40.97 -1.10
CA LYS A 8 -27.21 -41.05 -1.92
C LYS A 8 -27.45 -40.33 -3.24
N GLU A 9 -26.46 -39.55 -3.67
CA GLU A 9 -26.46 -38.85 -4.95
C GLU A 9 -26.52 -39.84 -6.11
N GLN A 10 -27.23 -39.43 -7.17
CA GLN A 10 -27.20 -40.11 -8.45
C GLN A 10 -27.11 -39.03 -9.53
N ILE A 11 -25.88 -38.62 -9.80
CA ILE A 11 -25.54 -37.61 -10.82
C ILE A 11 -25.71 -38.30 -12.19
N PRO A 12 -26.52 -37.75 -13.12
CA PRO A 12 -26.68 -38.34 -14.45
C PRO A 12 -25.38 -38.20 -15.26
N PRO A 13 -25.05 -39.18 -16.13
CA PRO A 13 -23.81 -39.14 -16.91
C PRO A 13 -23.81 -37.98 -17.92
N PRO A 14 -22.65 -37.31 -18.14
CA PRO A 14 -22.56 -36.17 -19.04
C PRO A 14 -22.77 -36.58 -20.51
N GLN A 15 -23.68 -35.90 -21.19
CA GLN A 15 -23.93 -36.10 -22.62
C GLN A 15 -22.90 -35.32 -23.45
N ILE A 16 -22.08 -36.05 -24.21
CA ILE A 16 -21.08 -35.46 -25.11
C ILE A 16 -21.76 -35.13 -26.45
N PRO A 17 -21.70 -33.88 -26.95
CA PRO A 17 -22.25 -33.55 -28.27
C PRO A 17 -21.51 -34.27 -29.39
N LYS A 18 -22.26 -34.80 -30.36
CA LYS A 18 -21.74 -35.63 -31.46
C LYS A 18 -21.42 -34.76 -32.69
N TRP A 19 -20.21 -34.20 -32.73
CA TRP A 19 -19.77 -33.36 -33.85
C TRP A 19 -19.47 -34.23 -35.08
N LYS A 20 -20.23 -34.03 -36.17
CA LYS A 20 -19.87 -34.54 -37.50
C LYS A 20 -18.65 -33.75 -37.98
N GLY A 21 -17.57 -34.45 -38.32
CA GLY A 21 -16.37 -33.83 -38.83
C GLY A 21 -16.42 -33.63 -40.35
N ASP A 22 -15.77 -32.57 -40.80
CA ASP A 22 -15.16 -32.48 -42.13
C ASP A 22 -13.70 -32.07 -41.95
N VAL A 23 -12.80 -32.78 -42.62
CA VAL A 23 -11.35 -32.56 -42.53
C VAL A 23 -10.93 -31.50 -43.54
N GLN A 24 -10.20 -30.48 -43.10
CA GLN A 24 -9.33 -29.71 -43.98
C GLN A 24 -8.00 -29.38 -43.29
N THR A 25 -7.05 -30.29 -43.43
CA THR A 25 -5.67 -30.12 -42.98
C THR A 25 -4.91 -29.11 -43.85
N LYS A 26 -4.27 -28.11 -43.23
CA LYS A 26 -3.13 -27.38 -43.81
C LYS A 26 -2.10 -27.05 -42.71
N PRO A 27 -0.92 -27.69 -42.68
CA PRO A 27 0.13 -27.35 -41.73
C PRO A 27 1.05 -26.27 -42.32
N GLN A 28 0.77 -25.00 -42.05
CA GLN A 28 1.72 -23.93 -42.36
C GLN A 28 2.65 -23.70 -41.17
N ARG A 29 3.76 -24.45 -41.14
CA ARG A 29 4.98 -23.91 -40.51
C ARG A 29 5.46 -22.79 -41.41
N ASP A 30 5.54 -21.59 -40.86
CA ASP A 30 6.61 -20.60 -41.08
C ASP A 30 6.18 -19.25 -40.51
N GLN A 31 6.25 -19.18 -39.18
CA GLN A 31 6.75 -18.01 -38.50
C GLN A 31 7.38 -18.48 -37.20
N GLN A 32 8.66 -18.79 -37.30
CA GLN A 32 9.53 -18.95 -36.14
C GLN A 32 9.53 -17.59 -35.43
N GLN A 33 8.63 -17.45 -34.46
CA GLN A 33 8.63 -16.36 -33.52
C GLN A 33 9.94 -16.50 -32.73
N GLN A 34 11.00 -15.89 -33.27
CA GLN A 34 12.24 -15.62 -32.55
C GLN A 34 11.88 -14.64 -31.44
N ARG A 35 11.25 -15.19 -30.39
CA ARG A 35 11.12 -14.57 -29.09
C ARG A 35 12.54 -14.50 -28.57
N SER A 36 13.21 -13.39 -28.89
CA SER A 36 14.61 -13.16 -28.58
C SER A 36 14.84 -13.54 -27.13
N GLN A 37 15.62 -14.59 -26.90
CA GLN A 37 16.20 -14.88 -25.59
C GLN A 37 17.32 -13.86 -25.34
N GLY A 38 16.94 -12.58 -25.30
CA GLY A 38 17.74 -11.58 -24.61
C GLY A 38 17.82 -11.97 -23.13
N PRO A 39 18.85 -11.53 -22.41
CA PRO A 39 19.11 -11.97 -21.04
C PRO A 39 17.99 -11.50 -20.10
N ILE A 40 17.04 -12.40 -19.84
CA ILE A 40 15.88 -12.18 -18.95
C ILE A 40 16.34 -11.73 -17.54
N GLY A 41 17.55 -12.13 -17.12
CA GLY A 41 18.17 -11.68 -15.87
C GLY A 41 18.60 -10.21 -15.84
N GLN A 42 19.03 -9.59 -16.96
CA GLN A 42 19.55 -8.21 -16.92
C GLN A 42 18.45 -7.18 -16.67
N SER A 43 17.31 -7.32 -17.36
CA SER A 43 16.16 -6.42 -17.18
C SER A 43 15.52 -6.56 -15.79
N ALA A 44 15.41 -7.79 -15.28
CA ALA A 44 14.89 -8.05 -13.93
C ALA A 44 15.80 -7.46 -12.83
N LEU A 45 17.12 -7.62 -12.95
CA LEU A 45 18.09 -7.04 -12.01
C LEU A 45 18.11 -5.50 -12.07
N GLN A 46 18.00 -4.92 -13.28
CA GLN A 46 17.88 -3.47 -13.44
C GLN A 46 16.61 -2.93 -12.78
N HIS A 47 15.47 -3.59 -12.99
CA HIS A 47 14.20 -3.21 -12.36
C HIS A 47 14.27 -3.31 -10.83
N GLN A 48 14.90 -4.36 -10.28
CA GLN A 48 15.11 -4.48 -8.84
C GLN A 48 15.95 -3.33 -8.30
N ALA A 49 17.11 -3.03 -8.91
CA ALA A 49 17.96 -1.93 -8.50
C ALA A 49 17.27 -0.56 -8.58
N GLN A 50 16.37 -0.37 -9.56
CA GLN A 50 15.53 0.84 -9.64
C GLN A 50 14.53 0.92 -8.48
N LEU A 51 13.86 -0.18 -8.12
CA LEU A 51 12.98 -0.22 -6.95
C LEU A 51 13.77 0.07 -5.65
N ASP A 52 14.91 -0.60 -5.45
CA ASP A 52 15.75 -0.43 -4.26
C ASP A 52 16.19 1.04 -4.12
N SER A 53 16.63 1.67 -5.23
CA SER A 53 16.98 3.10 -5.25
C SER A 53 15.80 4.02 -4.94
N VAL A 54 14.58 3.70 -5.39
CA VAL A 54 13.38 4.49 -5.08
C VAL A 54 13.00 4.34 -3.60
N PHE A 55 13.03 3.12 -3.06
CA PHE A 55 12.71 2.87 -1.65
C PHE A 55 13.74 3.49 -0.69
N MET A 56 15.03 3.49 -1.04
CA MET A 56 16.08 4.15 -0.25
C MET A 56 15.82 5.66 -0.12
N VAL A 57 15.56 6.35 -1.25
CA VAL A 57 15.24 7.79 -1.25
C VAL A 57 13.90 8.07 -0.56
N LEU A 58 12.92 7.18 -0.70
CA LEU A 58 11.64 7.29 -0.01
C LEU A 58 11.79 7.15 1.51
N GLU A 59 12.61 6.21 1.98
CA GLU A 59 12.92 6.01 3.39
C GLU A 59 13.58 7.26 4.00
N GLU A 60 14.60 7.82 3.34
CA GLU A 60 15.25 9.06 3.77
C GLU A 60 14.26 10.22 3.89
N ASN A 61 13.39 10.38 2.89
CA ASN A 61 12.35 11.41 2.87
C ASN A 61 11.32 11.22 4.01
N ILE A 62 10.84 9.99 4.23
CA ILE A 62 9.91 9.67 5.32
C ILE A 62 10.57 9.91 6.69
N ILE A 63 11.81 9.44 6.89
CA ILE A 63 12.55 9.65 8.13
C ILE A 63 12.76 11.14 8.40
N SER A 64 13.08 11.93 7.37
CA SER A 64 13.20 13.39 7.47
C SER A 64 11.88 14.06 7.87
N PHE A 65 10.78 13.71 7.19
CA PHE A 65 9.43 14.20 7.49
C PHE A 65 9.01 13.86 8.93
N VAL A 66 9.16 12.59 9.34
CA VAL A 66 8.84 12.13 10.71
C VAL A 66 9.65 12.90 11.76
N LYS A 67 10.96 13.07 11.55
CA LYS A 67 11.82 13.87 12.45
C LYS A 67 11.38 15.34 12.52
N ASN A 68 10.98 15.93 11.40
CA ASN A 68 10.54 17.32 11.35
C ASN A 68 9.20 17.54 12.07
N GLU A 69 8.21 16.70 11.80
CA GLU A 69 6.88 16.85 12.40
C GLU A 69 6.88 16.48 13.89
N LEU A 70 7.67 15.49 14.33
CA LEU A 70 7.88 15.24 15.77
C LEU A 70 8.51 16.44 16.50
N LYS A 71 9.48 17.14 15.88
CA LYS A 71 10.04 18.39 16.44
C LYS A 71 9.01 19.53 16.49
N LYS A 72 8.02 19.56 15.59
CA LYS A 72 6.89 20.51 15.68
C LYS A 72 5.99 20.17 16.85
N PHE A 73 5.65 18.90 17.04
CA PHE A 73 4.84 18.47 18.18
C PHE A 73 5.53 18.71 19.53
N GLN A 74 6.83 18.44 19.64
CA GLN A 74 7.62 18.79 20.83
C GLN A 74 7.56 20.29 21.13
N ARG A 75 7.79 21.15 20.14
CA ARG A 75 7.69 22.61 20.30
C ARG A 75 6.27 23.08 20.65
N ALA A 76 5.23 22.46 20.10
CA ALA A 76 3.83 22.77 20.43
C ALA A 76 3.45 22.40 21.88
N LEU A 77 4.16 21.45 22.48
CA LEU A 77 3.93 20.95 23.83
C LEU A 77 4.86 21.62 24.87
N SER A 78 6.02 22.11 24.45
CA SER A 78 6.92 22.94 25.27
C SER A 78 6.39 24.37 25.33
N SER A 79 6.00 24.83 26.53
CA SER A 79 5.40 26.15 26.77
C SER A 79 6.31 27.37 26.50
N ASP A 80 7.53 27.16 26.02
CA ASP A 80 8.61 28.15 26.04
C ASP A 80 8.63 29.10 24.82
N HIS A 81 7.87 28.82 23.74
CA HIS A 81 7.72 29.80 22.66
C HIS A 81 6.47 29.61 21.77
N PRO A 82 5.46 30.49 21.83
CA PRO A 82 4.23 30.36 21.04
C PRO A 82 4.37 30.78 19.56
N GLU A 83 5.48 31.38 19.11
CA GLU A 83 5.55 32.13 17.84
C GLU A 83 6.05 31.34 16.61
N CYS A 84 6.18 29.99 16.67
CA CYS A 84 6.91 29.22 15.64
C CYS A 84 6.11 28.08 14.96
N LEU A 85 4.79 28.24 14.79
CA LEU A 85 3.95 27.26 14.07
C LEU A 85 3.15 27.85 12.90
N ASP A 86 2.67 29.10 12.96
CA ASP A 86 1.85 29.67 11.88
C ASP A 86 2.66 30.12 10.65
N SER A 87 3.90 30.58 10.82
CA SER A 87 4.74 31.09 9.72
C SER A 87 5.13 30.04 8.66
N GLN A 88 4.95 28.74 8.93
CA GLN A 88 5.15 27.67 7.94
C GLN A 88 3.84 27.25 7.24
N LYS A 89 2.67 27.57 7.82
CA LYS A 89 1.36 27.08 7.38
C LYS A 89 0.88 27.75 6.08
N GLU A 90 1.33 28.98 5.82
CA GLU A 90 0.91 29.76 4.64
C GLU A 90 1.59 29.34 3.32
N ALA A 91 2.67 28.57 3.39
CA ALA A 91 3.43 28.14 2.20
C ALA A 91 3.29 26.63 1.89
N GLU A 92 2.48 25.89 2.64
CA GLU A 92 2.38 24.43 2.53
C GLU A 92 1.26 24.00 1.59
N ASP A 93 1.62 23.15 0.63
CA ASP A 93 0.66 22.59 -0.30
C ASP A 93 -0.40 21.73 0.40
N LYS A 94 -1.59 21.65 -0.22
CA LYS A 94 -2.75 20.89 0.27
C LYS A 94 -2.45 19.40 0.45
N GLU A 95 -1.52 18.83 -0.32
CA GLU A 95 -1.07 17.45 -0.13
C GLU A 95 -0.20 17.31 1.12
N GLN A 96 0.72 18.26 1.36
CA GLN A 96 1.53 18.29 2.58
C GLN A 96 0.66 18.45 3.84
N TRP A 97 -0.36 19.31 3.80
CA TRP A 97 -1.34 19.44 4.89
C TRP A 97 -2.04 18.11 5.23
N LYS A 98 -2.52 17.37 4.22
CA LYS A 98 -3.15 16.05 4.42
C LYS A 98 -2.19 15.06 5.07
N SER A 99 -0.93 15.03 4.61
CA SER A 99 0.12 14.17 5.15
C SER A 99 0.41 14.47 6.63
N ARG A 100 0.40 15.75 7.05
CA ARG A 100 0.49 16.13 8.48
C ARG A 100 -0.70 15.65 9.30
N GLU A 101 -1.92 15.83 8.78
CA GLU A 101 -3.11 15.39 9.51
C GLU A 101 -3.13 13.87 9.67
N ALA A 102 -2.71 13.12 8.64
CA ALA A 102 -2.52 11.68 8.73
C ALA A 102 -1.42 11.32 9.75
N PHE A 103 -0.28 12.01 9.72
CA PHE A 103 0.81 11.79 10.67
C PHE A 103 0.40 12.06 12.11
N LEU A 104 -0.34 13.14 12.39
CA LEU A 104 -0.90 13.43 13.71
C LEU A 104 -1.81 12.28 14.19
N LYS A 105 -2.69 11.75 13.34
CA LYS A 105 -3.56 10.61 13.70
C LYS A 105 -2.73 9.37 14.05
N ILE A 106 -1.65 9.10 13.31
CA ILE A 106 -0.71 8.00 13.58
C ILE A 106 0.02 8.23 14.91
N THR A 107 0.52 9.44 15.17
CA THR A 107 1.18 9.79 16.44
C THR A 107 0.25 9.62 17.63
N LEU A 108 -0.99 10.10 17.55
CA LEU A 108 -2.01 9.93 18.61
C LEU A 108 -2.34 8.46 18.88
N HIS A 109 -2.37 7.62 17.83
CA HIS A 109 -2.55 6.18 17.97
C HIS A 109 -1.39 5.54 18.77
N PHE A 110 -0.14 5.85 18.41
CA PHE A 110 1.02 5.35 19.15
C PHE A 110 1.07 5.85 20.60
N LEU A 111 0.81 7.13 20.86
CA LEU A 111 0.80 7.68 22.22
C LEU A 111 -0.23 6.98 23.12
N ARG A 112 -1.43 6.68 22.60
CA ARG A 112 -2.45 5.90 23.32
C ARG A 112 -2.02 4.45 23.52
N GLY A 113 -1.43 3.80 22.51
CA GLY A 113 -0.83 2.47 22.65
C GLY A 113 0.30 2.40 23.70
N MET A 114 1.04 3.50 23.87
CA MET A 114 2.13 3.66 24.84
C MET A 114 1.67 4.08 26.25
N LYS A 115 0.36 4.22 26.50
CA LYS A 115 -0.20 4.78 27.76
C LYS A 115 0.35 6.18 28.09
N LYS A 116 0.27 7.06 27.10
CA LYS A 116 0.60 8.50 27.17
C LYS A 116 -0.60 9.34 26.76
N GLU A 117 -1.74 9.06 27.39
CA GLU A 117 -3.05 9.67 27.15
C GLU A 117 -3.00 11.20 27.29
N GLU A 118 -2.46 11.72 28.40
CA GLU A 118 -2.31 13.17 28.63
C GLU A 118 -1.55 13.86 27.49
N LEU A 119 -0.48 13.23 26.99
CA LEU A 119 0.33 13.78 25.91
C LEU A 119 -0.43 13.75 24.56
N ALA A 120 -1.22 12.69 24.33
CA ALA A 120 -2.09 12.59 23.16
C ALA A 120 -3.19 13.65 23.19
N ASP A 121 -3.81 13.88 24.35
CA ASP A 121 -4.91 14.82 24.48
C ASP A 121 -4.44 16.28 24.42
N CYS A 122 -3.29 16.61 25.02
CA CYS A 122 -2.61 17.91 24.81
C CYS A 122 -2.27 18.16 23.33
N LEU A 123 -1.72 17.16 22.63
CA LEU A 123 -1.36 17.28 21.22
C LEU A 123 -2.60 17.33 20.30
N GLN A 124 -3.72 16.73 20.72
CA GLN A 124 -5.00 16.84 20.03
C GLN A 124 -5.68 18.20 20.30
N SER A 125 -5.48 18.81 21.48
CA SER A 125 -5.99 20.15 21.79
C SER A 125 -5.24 21.27 21.09
N SER A 126 -3.93 21.12 20.83
CA SER A 126 -3.13 22.13 20.11
C SER A 126 -3.50 22.34 18.64
N LYS A 127 -4.48 21.58 18.11
CA LYS A 127 -5.10 21.80 16.79
C LYS A 127 -6.39 22.65 16.84
N LYS A 128 -6.86 23.02 18.05
CA LYS A 128 -8.11 23.77 18.28
C LYS A 128 -7.90 25.23 18.71
N ILE A 129 -6.64 25.69 18.69
CA ILE A 129 -6.23 27.08 18.82
C ILE A 129 -5.83 27.52 17.40
#